data_AF-A0A3C0FIF4-F1
#
_entry.id   AF-A0A3C0FIF4-F1
#
_cell.length_a   1.000
_cell.length_b   1.000
_cell.length_c   1.000
_cell.angle_alpha   90.00
_cell.angle_beta   90.00
_cell.angle_gamma   90.00
#
_symmetry.space_group_name_H-M   'P 1'
#
loop_
_entity.id
_entity.type
_entity.pdbx_description
1 polymer ?
#
loop_
_entity_poly.entity_id
_entity_poly.type
_entity_poly.pdbx_seq_one_letter_code
_entity_poly.pdbx_strand_id
1 'polypeptide(L)'
;MTEEVEQERRTLEGEAALRLWRQGQEAWNSWIDEHPGWNISFAGIDFSTERDIEDKLSFAGYNFGDGYVDFARATFSDSHVHFTKAIFGLGAVYFSRTTFSNCDVFFAGATFGNDDVTFAKAIFSDSNVYFFGANFGDCDFYFHEVAFGNGNLYFSDATFGNGNVYFDQSTFRNGKIGFFRATFGNDEITFHGATFSNCAISFNQAQFNDLTFDPKTIESSHIEAEGLSIKGRAIFYICSSNIELKSFNFHSASFDGPLTIKGDLNIIPDLRATRYSHQVDLSDLKVKLPRISPKLGWPPKLSRVAESKHDGARLRRLKEIAETNKDHHAALRFSADENKARRWIETSWFGSVLDMGFSACSNYGQSILRPFVALFFVAVASMGLYKKLAAATFTALWTEPGWGQSLLLSAGNSLPFLPQSRSLRDDAIKVLYSNDPSLLVDAIMIGQGALSFIFLFLIGLGLRNRFRL
;
A
#
# COMPACT_ATOMS: atom_id res chain seq x y z
N MET A 1 -47.82 20.15 -11.99
CA MET A 1 -47.77 19.06 -10.99
C MET A 1 -48.82 18.07 -11.40
N THR A 2 -48.49 17.23 -12.37
CA THR A 2 -49.30 16.09 -12.79
C THR A 2 -48.73 14.91 -12.02
N GLU A 3 -49.49 14.39 -11.07
CA GLU A 3 -49.23 13.09 -10.46
C GLU A 3 -49.28 12.06 -11.59
N GLU A 4 -48.11 11.59 -12.04
CA GLU A 4 -48.03 10.35 -12.81
C GLU A 4 -48.47 9.23 -11.88
N VAL A 5 -49.71 8.79 -12.08
CA VAL A 5 -50.19 7.53 -11.52
C VAL A 5 -49.31 6.45 -12.10
N GLU A 6 -48.41 5.91 -11.27
CA GLU A 6 -47.53 4.80 -11.61
C GLU A 6 -48.43 3.60 -11.99
N GLN A 7 -48.63 3.42 -13.29
CA GLN A 7 -49.47 2.38 -13.83
C GLN A 7 -48.81 1.04 -13.47
N GLU A 8 -49.50 0.22 -12.68
CA GLU A 8 -49.01 -1.08 -12.19
C GLU A 8 -48.47 -1.91 -13.36
N ARG A 9 -47.13 -1.97 -13.49
CA ARG A 9 -46.48 -2.72 -14.56
C ARG A 9 -46.73 -4.20 -14.32
N ARG A 10 -47.21 -4.89 -15.36
CA ARG A 10 -47.44 -6.34 -15.30
C ARG A 10 -46.12 -7.10 -15.17
N THR A 11 -46.15 -8.25 -14.52
CA THR A 11 -44.96 -9.08 -14.27
C THR A 11 -45.12 -10.45 -14.93
N LEU A 12 -44.10 -10.88 -15.68
CA LEU A 12 -43.92 -12.27 -16.09
C LEU A 12 -43.04 -12.97 -15.05
N GLU A 13 -43.61 -13.92 -14.32
CA GLU A 13 -42.95 -14.53 -13.16
C GLU A 13 -43.09 -16.06 -13.05
N GLY A 14 -42.20 -16.66 -12.27
CA GLY A 14 -42.27 -18.07 -11.87
C GLY A 14 -42.25 -19.03 -13.06
N GLU A 15 -43.14 -20.03 -13.02
CA GLU A 15 -43.22 -21.05 -14.08
C GLU A 15 -43.66 -20.47 -15.43
N ALA A 16 -44.38 -19.35 -15.46
CA ALA A 16 -44.73 -18.69 -16.72
C ALA A 16 -43.48 -18.13 -17.40
N ALA A 17 -42.59 -17.48 -16.64
CA ALA A 17 -41.30 -17.00 -17.13
C ALA A 17 -40.41 -18.18 -17.58
N LEU A 18 -40.31 -19.24 -16.77
CA LEU A 18 -39.52 -20.43 -17.13
C LEU A 18 -39.99 -21.10 -18.41
N ARG A 19 -41.30 -21.26 -18.61
CA ARG A 19 -41.83 -21.86 -19.85
C ARG A 19 -41.52 -21.03 -21.08
N LEU A 20 -41.49 -19.71 -20.97
CA LEU A 20 -41.08 -18.85 -22.08
C LEU A 20 -39.57 -18.95 -22.31
N TRP A 21 -38.77 -18.90 -21.24
CA TRP A 21 -37.31 -19.04 -21.31
C TRP A 21 -36.88 -20.37 -21.96
N ARG A 22 -37.53 -21.49 -21.62
CA ARG A 22 -37.24 -22.81 -22.21
C ARG A 22 -37.53 -22.87 -23.72
N GLN A 23 -38.29 -21.94 -24.29
CA GLN A 23 -38.52 -21.85 -25.75
C GLN A 23 -37.34 -21.22 -26.50
N GLY A 24 -36.37 -20.65 -25.78
CA GLY A 24 -35.15 -20.09 -26.35
C GLY A 24 -35.21 -18.58 -26.60
N GLN A 25 -34.04 -18.03 -26.98
CA GLN A 25 -33.78 -16.60 -27.11
C GLN A 25 -34.73 -15.90 -28.09
N GLU A 26 -35.01 -16.50 -29.26
CA GLU A 26 -35.85 -15.88 -30.29
C GLU A 26 -37.29 -15.68 -29.82
N ALA A 27 -37.89 -16.73 -29.23
CA ALA A 27 -39.24 -16.69 -28.70
C ALA A 27 -39.35 -15.70 -27.53
N TRP A 28 -38.35 -15.69 -26.64
CA TRP A 28 -38.28 -14.73 -25.54
C TRP A 28 -38.23 -13.28 -26.04
N ASN A 29 -37.28 -12.97 -26.94
CA ASN A 29 -37.09 -11.61 -27.43
C ASN A 29 -38.31 -11.11 -28.21
N SER A 30 -38.95 -11.96 -29.02
CA SER A 30 -40.19 -11.62 -29.72
C SER A 30 -41.33 -11.34 -28.74
N TRP A 31 -41.44 -12.11 -27.65
CA TRP A 31 -42.46 -11.85 -26.63
C TRP A 31 -42.23 -10.50 -25.93
N ILE A 32 -40.97 -10.14 -25.65
CA ILE A 32 -40.60 -8.85 -25.03
C ILE A 32 -40.95 -7.68 -25.95
N ASP A 33 -40.71 -7.81 -27.26
CA ASP A 33 -41.07 -6.78 -28.24
C ASP A 33 -42.60 -6.53 -28.28
N GLU A 34 -43.41 -7.58 -28.05
CA GLU A 34 -44.87 -7.47 -27.95
C GLU A 34 -45.37 -6.97 -26.58
N HIS A 35 -44.53 -7.04 -25.54
CA HIS A 35 -44.87 -6.73 -24.15
C HIS A 35 -43.90 -5.70 -23.53
N PRO A 36 -43.77 -4.49 -24.13
CA PRO A 36 -42.82 -3.50 -23.64
C PRO A 36 -43.16 -3.04 -22.21
N GLY A 37 -42.12 -2.86 -21.39
CA GLY A 37 -42.22 -2.37 -20.01
C GLY A 37 -42.74 -3.38 -18.99
N TRP A 38 -42.94 -4.65 -19.37
CA TRP A 38 -43.25 -5.71 -18.41
C TRP A 38 -42.05 -5.99 -17.51
N ASN A 39 -42.33 -6.25 -16.24
CA ASN A 39 -41.33 -6.73 -15.31
C ASN A 39 -41.11 -8.23 -15.51
N ILE A 40 -39.89 -8.69 -15.27
CA ILE A 40 -39.49 -10.09 -15.37
C ILE A 40 -39.02 -10.56 -14.00
N SER A 41 -39.57 -11.65 -13.47
CA SER A 41 -39.14 -12.20 -12.20
C SER A 41 -38.89 -13.70 -12.25
N PHE A 42 -37.66 -14.07 -11.92
CA PHE A 42 -37.21 -15.41 -11.58
C PHE A 42 -36.87 -15.54 -10.09
N ALA A 43 -37.47 -14.69 -9.24
CA ALA A 43 -37.15 -14.64 -7.82
C ALA A 43 -37.39 -15.99 -7.12
N GLY A 44 -36.38 -16.44 -6.37
CA GLY A 44 -36.45 -17.68 -5.60
C GLY A 44 -36.44 -18.98 -6.43
N ILE A 45 -36.25 -18.91 -7.75
CA ILE A 45 -36.15 -20.10 -8.59
C ILE A 45 -34.82 -20.82 -8.35
N ASP A 46 -34.88 -22.15 -8.30
CA ASP A 46 -33.71 -23.02 -8.31
C ASP A 46 -33.42 -23.47 -9.75
N PHE A 47 -32.35 -22.93 -10.32
CA PHE A 47 -31.88 -23.24 -11.67
C PHE A 47 -30.93 -24.45 -11.72
N SER A 48 -30.68 -25.15 -10.60
CA SER A 48 -29.78 -26.34 -10.57
C SER A 48 -30.13 -27.36 -11.66
N THR A 49 -31.42 -27.63 -11.85
CA THR A 49 -31.95 -28.58 -12.83
C THR A 49 -32.50 -27.96 -14.10
N GLU A 50 -32.51 -26.63 -14.22
CA GLU A 50 -33.14 -25.92 -15.33
C GLU A 50 -32.22 -25.77 -16.52
N ARG A 51 -32.69 -26.12 -17.72
CA ARG A 51 -31.94 -26.00 -18.97
C ARG A 51 -32.86 -25.49 -20.09
N ASP A 52 -32.29 -24.70 -20.99
CA ASP A 52 -32.97 -24.21 -22.19
C ASP A 52 -33.07 -25.30 -23.27
N ILE A 53 -33.57 -24.94 -24.45
CA ILE A 53 -33.74 -25.86 -25.58
C ILE A 53 -32.41 -26.45 -26.11
N GLU A 54 -31.27 -25.84 -25.78
CA GLU A 54 -29.93 -26.31 -26.14
C GLU A 54 -29.24 -27.08 -25.00
N ASP A 55 -29.98 -27.45 -23.95
CA ASP A 55 -29.48 -28.09 -22.73
C ASP A 55 -28.46 -27.22 -21.96
N LYS A 56 -28.63 -25.89 -22.01
CA LYS A 56 -27.75 -24.92 -21.34
C LYS A 56 -28.50 -24.09 -20.31
N LEU A 57 -27.78 -23.61 -19.30
CA LEU A 57 -28.28 -22.60 -18.37
C LEU A 57 -27.88 -21.21 -18.90
N SER A 58 -28.60 -20.73 -19.91
CA SER A 58 -28.22 -19.56 -20.70
C SER A 58 -29.34 -18.54 -20.84
N PHE A 59 -28.98 -17.28 -20.67
CA PHE A 59 -29.71 -16.06 -21.00
C PHE A 59 -28.90 -15.22 -22.00
N ALA A 60 -27.96 -15.84 -22.73
CA ALA A 60 -27.09 -15.12 -23.65
C ALA A 60 -27.89 -14.48 -24.79
N GLY A 61 -27.73 -13.17 -24.98
CA GLY A 61 -28.45 -12.41 -26.01
C GLY A 61 -29.94 -12.18 -25.73
N TYR A 62 -30.44 -12.53 -24.54
CA TYR A 62 -31.81 -12.24 -24.14
C TYR A 62 -31.98 -10.74 -23.87
N ASN A 63 -33.09 -10.17 -24.34
CA ASN A 63 -33.54 -8.83 -23.99
C ASN A 63 -34.61 -8.96 -22.89
N PHE A 64 -34.43 -8.31 -21.76
CA PHE A 64 -35.37 -8.35 -20.65
C PHE A 64 -36.38 -7.18 -20.66
N GLY A 65 -36.26 -6.24 -21.61
CA GLY A 65 -37.14 -5.08 -21.72
C GLY A 65 -36.90 -4.03 -20.62
N ASP A 66 -37.72 -2.97 -20.60
CA ASP A 66 -37.52 -1.80 -19.71
C ASP A 66 -38.22 -1.91 -18.34
N GLY A 67 -38.81 -3.06 -18.03
CA GLY A 67 -39.28 -3.38 -16.68
C GLY A 67 -38.13 -3.78 -15.76
N TYR A 68 -38.43 -4.00 -14.48
CA TYR A 68 -37.41 -4.55 -13.59
C TYR A 68 -37.12 -6.02 -13.94
N VAL A 69 -35.93 -6.50 -13.60
CA VAL A 69 -35.51 -7.89 -13.76
C VAL A 69 -35.09 -8.44 -12.40
N ASP A 70 -35.78 -9.46 -11.91
CA ASP A 70 -35.59 -9.97 -10.55
C ASP A 70 -35.13 -11.44 -10.52
N PHE A 71 -33.88 -11.67 -10.15
CA PHE A 71 -33.28 -12.97 -9.83
C PHE A 71 -33.00 -13.12 -8.32
N ALA A 72 -33.58 -12.28 -7.47
CA ALA A 72 -33.30 -12.28 -6.05
C ALA A 72 -33.66 -13.62 -5.42
N ARG A 73 -32.80 -14.11 -4.53
CA ARG A 73 -32.92 -15.42 -3.85
C ARG A 73 -32.91 -16.63 -4.80
N ALA A 74 -32.63 -16.45 -6.09
CA ALA A 74 -32.46 -17.58 -6.99
C ALA A 74 -31.19 -18.38 -6.66
N THR A 75 -31.16 -19.65 -7.05
CA THR A 75 -29.99 -20.51 -6.91
C THR A 75 -29.54 -20.97 -8.29
N PHE A 76 -28.27 -20.75 -8.60
CA PHE A 76 -27.60 -21.27 -9.77
C PHE A 76 -26.52 -22.24 -9.30
N SER A 77 -26.54 -23.47 -9.81
CA SER A 77 -25.52 -24.46 -9.49
C SER A 77 -25.35 -25.51 -10.57
N ASP A 78 -24.24 -26.23 -10.51
CA ASP A 78 -23.92 -27.41 -11.32
C ASP A 78 -23.83 -27.19 -12.85
N SER A 79 -24.00 -25.94 -13.31
CA SER A 79 -23.82 -25.53 -14.69
C SER A 79 -23.48 -24.05 -14.77
N HIS A 80 -22.57 -23.69 -15.68
CA HIS A 80 -22.18 -22.31 -15.96
C HIS A 80 -23.38 -21.48 -16.42
N VAL A 81 -23.50 -20.24 -15.92
CA VAL A 81 -24.61 -19.34 -16.21
C VAL A 81 -24.15 -18.25 -17.17
N HIS A 82 -24.82 -18.13 -18.32
CA HIS A 82 -24.44 -17.17 -19.35
C HIS A 82 -25.48 -16.05 -19.51
N PHE A 83 -25.11 -14.82 -19.17
CA PHE A 83 -25.77 -13.56 -19.55
C PHE A 83 -24.98 -12.80 -20.63
N THR A 84 -24.11 -13.49 -21.37
CA THR A 84 -23.28 -12.90 -22.42
C THR A 84 -24.15 -12.14 -23.42
N LYS A 85 -23.87 -10.85 -23.63
CA LYS A 85 -24.66 -9.95 -24.51
C LYS A 85 -26.15 -9.83 -24.16
N ALA A 86 -26.55 -10.19 -22.93
CA ALA A 86 -27.91 -9.92 -22.46
C ALA A 86 -28.14 -8.41 -22.35
N ILE A 87 -29.38 -7.97 -22.55
CA ILE A 87 -29.82 -6.58 -22.45
C ILE A 87 -30.84 -6.51 -21.31
N PHE A 88 -30.49 -5.85 -20.21
CA PHE A 88 -31.36 -5.73 -19.05
C PHE A 88 -32.33 -4.53 -19.09
N GLY A 89 -32.24 -3.70 -20.14
CA GLY A 89 -33.11 -2.54 -20.34
C GLY A 89 -32.98 -1.48 -19.24
N LEU A 90 -33.96 -0.57 -19.15
CA LEU A 90 -33.88 0.61 -18.28
C LEU A 90 -34.27 0.37 -16.80
N GLY A 91 -34.89 -0.75 -16.46
CA GLY A 91 -35.37 -1.02 -15.10
C GLY A 91 -34.30 -1.65 -14.19
N ALA A 92 -34.52 -1.56 -12.88
CA ALA A 92 -33.63 -2.14 -11.88
C ALA A 92 -33.42 -3.65 -12.06
N VAL A 93 -32.21 -4.13 -11.73
CA VAL A 93 -31.83 -5.55 -11.84
C VAL A 93 -31.42 -6.10 -10.48
N TYR A 94 -32.13 -7.11 -10.01
CA TYR A 94 -31.97 -7.66 -8.67
C TYR A 94 -31.34 -9.06 -8.71
N PHE A 95 -30.12 -9.19 -8.19
CA PHE A 95 -29.46 -10.45 -7.82
C PHE A 95 -29.26 -10.54 -6.30
N SER A 96 -30.11 -9.87 -5.54
CA SER A 96 -30.02 -9.81 -4.09
C SER A 96 -30.19 -11.20 -3.48
N ARG A 97 -29.25 -11.62 -2.63
CA ARG A 97 -29.24 -12.94 -1.96
C ARG A 97 -29.26 -14.12 -2.93
N THR A 98 -28.87 -13.93 -4.18
CA THR A 98 -28.71 -15.01 -5.15
C THR A 98 -27.49 -15.86 -4.77
N THR A 99 -27.59 -17.18 -4.94
CA THR A 99 -26.49 -18.11 -4.70
C THR A 99 -26.00 -18.69 -6.02
N PHE A 100 -24.74 -18.46 -6.35
CA PHE A 100 -24.02 -19.10 -7.45
C PHE A 100 -23.02 -20.08 -6.83
N SER A 101 -23.24 -21.39 -7.00
CA SER A 101 -22.40 -22.43 -6.40
C SER A 101 -21.89 -23.40 -7.44
N ASN A 102 -20.57 -23.58 -7.49
CA ASN A 102 -19.90 -24.43 -8.49
C ASN A 102 -20.24 -24.06 -9.94
N CYS A 103 -20.46 -22.77 -10.23
CA CYS A 103 -20.83 -22.31 -11.57
C CYS A 103 -20.25 -20.92 -11.89
N ASP A 104 -19.36 -20.84 -12.87
CA ASP A 104 -18.96 -19.52 -13.38
C ASP A 104 -20.13 -18.75 -14.00
N VAL A 105 -20.12 -17.42 -13.85
CA VAL A 105 -21.17 -16.50 -14.30
C VAL A 105 -20.59 -15.52 -15.32
N PHE A 106 -21.19 -15.46 -16.50
CA PHE A 106 -20.68 -14.69 -17.64
C PHE A 106 -21.63 -13.57 -18.04
N PHE A 107 -21.22 -12.32 -17.86
CA PHE A 107 -21.89 -11.09 -18.32
C PHE A 107 -21.11 -10.41 -19.44
N ALA A 108 -20.29 -11.16 -20.19
CA ALA A 108 -19.42 -10.56 -21.21
C ALA A 108 -20.26 -9.83 -22.28
N GLY A 109 -19.99 -8.54 -22.49
CA GLY A 109 -20.72 -7.67 -23.41
C GLY A 109 -22.20 -7.45 -23.06
N ALA A 110 -22.64 -7.77 -21.83
CA ALA A 110 -23.99 -7.46 -21.37
C ALA A 110 -24.17 -5.94 -21.23
N THR A 111 -25.42 -5.49 -21.39
CA THR A 111 -25.80 -4.07 -21.25
C THR A 111 -26.82 -3.91 -20.14
N PHE A 112 -26.52 -3.03 -19.20
CA PHE A 112 -27.41 -2.58 -18.14
C PHE A 112 -27.91 -1.16 -18.42
N GLY A 113 -29.04 -0.79 -17.82
CA GLY A 113 -29.69 0.50 -18.04
C GLY A 113 -29.29 1.58 -17.05
N ASN A 114 -30.28 2.36 -16.63
CA ASN A 114 -30.11 3.58 -15.85
C ASN A 114 -30.67 3.48 -14.43
N ASP A 115 -31.18 2.31 -14.06
CA ASP A 115 -31.71 2.03 -12.73
C ASP A 115 -30.85 0.95 -12.05
N ASP A 116 -30.93 0.89 -10.73
CA ASP A 116 -29.93 0.25 -9.90
C ASP A 116 -29.76 -1.26 -10.18
N VAL A 117 -28.51 -1.72 -10.15
CA VAL A 117 -28.19 -3.15 -10.23
C VAL A 117 -27.58 -3.62 -8.93
N THR A 118 -28.20 -4.62 -8.29
CA THR A 118 -27.81 -5.04 -6.95
C THR A 118 -27.54 -6.53 -6.85
N PHE A 119 -26.33 -6.86 -6.38
CA PHE A 119 -25.92 -8.18 -5.93
C PHE A 119 -25.88 -8.27 -4.41
N ALA A 120 -26.55 -7.35 -3.70
CA ALA A 120 -26.62 -7.31 -2.24
C ALA A 120 -26.70 -8.70 -1.58
N LYS A 121 -25.73 -9.05 -0.75
CA LYS A 121 -25.70 -10.33 0.00
C LYS A 121 -25.70 -11.59 -0.89
N ALA A 122 -25.34 -11.47 -2.17
CA ALA A 122 -25.15 -12.62 -3.04
C ALA A 122 -23.93 -13.45 -2.59
N ILE A 123 -23.93 -14.72 -2.96
CA ILE A 123 -22.86 -15.68 -2.63
C ILE A 123 -22.40 -16.32 -3.94
N PHE A 124 -21.12 -16.16 -4.28
CA PHE A 124 -20.49 -16.75 -5.47
C PHE A 124 -19.56 -17.90 -5.11
N SER A 125 -19.99 -18.87 -4.28
CA SER A 125 -19.21 -19.99 -3.72
C SER A 125 -18.15 -20.59 -4.67
N ASP A 126 -16.97 -19.97 -4.70
CA ASP A 126 -15.81 -20.30 -5.56
C ASP A 126 -16.03 -20.16 -7.08
N SER A 127 -17.08 -19.45 -7.47
CA SER A 127 -17.48 -19.20 -8.85
C SER A 127 -16.81 -17.93 -9.40
N ASN A 128 -16.27 -17.99 -10.62
CA ASN A 128 -15.75 -16.80 -11.27
C ASN A 128 -16.90 -15.97 -11.87
N VAL A 129 -16.73 -14.65 -11.89
CA VAL A 129 -17.70 -13.70 -12.45
C VAL A 129 -17.00 -12.82 -13.48
N TYR A 130 -17.54 -12.80 -14.70
CA TYR A 130 -16.91 -12.18 -15.85
C TYR A 130 -17.79 -11.09 -16.48
N PHE A 131 -17.40 -9.83 -16.34
CA PHE A 131 -18.04 -8.66 -16.96
C PHE A 131 -17.20 -8.08 -18.11
N PHE A 132 -16.51 -8.93 -18.88
CA PHE A 132 -15.62 -8.48 -19.94
C PHE A 132 -16.36 -7.64 -20.99
N GLY A 133 -15.95 -6.39 -21.18
CA GLY A 133 -16.58 -5.47 -22.14
C GLY A 133 -18.07 -5.19 -21.86
N ALA A 134 -18.56 -5.44 -20.65
CA ALA A 134 -19.93 -5.09 -20.27
C ALA A 134 -20.11 -3.57 -20.25
N ASN A 135 -21.31 -3.11 -20.62
CA ASN A 135 -21.71 -1.72 -20.47
C ASN A 135 -22.72 -1.62 -19.32
N PHE A 136 -22.31 -0.93 -18.27
CA PHE A 136 -23.09 -0.81 -17.06
C PHE A 136 -24.11 0.33 -17.08
N GLY A 137 -24.10 1.20 -18.09
CA GLY A 137 -25.05 2.31 -18.18
C GLY A 137 -24.86 3.34 -17.06
N ASP A 138 -25.83 4.25 -16.93
CA ASP A 138 -25.83 5.33 -15.93
C ASP A 138 -26.59 4.89 -14.66
N CYS A 139 -26.14 3.83 -13.99
CA CYS A 139 -26.78 3.31 -12.77
C CYS A 139 -25.79 2.91 -11.67
N ASP A 140 -26.25 2.89 -10.42
CA ASP A 140 -25.44 2.46 -9.29
C ASP A 140 -25.37 0.92 -9.23
N PHE A 141 -24.17 0.40 -8.96
CA PHE A 141 -23.89 -1.03 -8.79
C PHE A 141 -23.58 -1.38 -7.35
N TYR A 142 -24.41 -2.21 -6.75
CA TYR A 142 -24.29 -2.59 -5.34
C TYR A 142 -23.81 -4.03 -5.19
N PHE A 143 -22.53 -4.19 -4.83
CA PHE A 143 -21.95 -5.45 -4.34
C PHE A 143 -21.79 -5.42 -2.81
N HIS A 144 -22.75 -4.81 -2.10
CA HIS A 144 -22.67 -4.70 -0.65
C HIS A 144 -22.85 -6.07 0.02
N GLU A 145 -22.02 -6.36 1.04
CA GLU A 145 -22.07 -7.61 1.80
C GLU A 145 -21.99 -8.89 0.93
N VAL A 146 -21.40 -8.81 -0.26
CA VAL A 146 -21.25 -9.98 -1.16
C VAL A 146 -20.14 -10.91 -0.68
N ALA A 147 -20.35 -12.22 -0.78
CA ALA A 147 -19.33 -13.23 -0.52
C ALA A 147 -18.84 -13.84 -1.84
N PHE A 148 -17.68 -13.38 -2.35
CA PHE A 148 -17.12 -13.86 -3.63
C PHE A 148 -16.41 -15.22 -3.54
N GLY A 149 -16.19 -15.75 -2.34
CA GLY A 149 -15.47 -17.01 -2.15
C GLY A 149 -14.04 -16.94 -2.71
N ASN A 150 -13.57 -18.03 -3.30
CA ASN A 150 -12.25 -18.15 -3.95
C ASN A 150 -12.30 -17.82 -5.46
N GLY A 151 -13.47 -17.50 -6.00
CA GLY A 151 -13.64 -17.17 -7.41
C GLY A 151 -13.07 -15.80 -7.74
N ASN A 152 -12.75 -15.60 -9.02
CA ASN A 152 -12.25 -14.33 -9.52
C ASN A 152 -13.40 -13.44 -10.02
N LEU A 153 -13.25 -12.13 -9.88
CA LEU A 153 -14.16 -11.11 -10.39
C LEU A 153 -13.44 -10.23 -11.41
N TYR A 154 -13.93 -10.19 -12.64
CA TYR A 154 -13.27 -9.46 -13.72
C TYR A 154 -14.18 -8.48 -14.43
N PHE A 155 -13.70 -7.25 -14.58
CA PHE A 155 -14.34 -6.14 -15.30
C PHE A 155 -13.45 -5.62 -16.45
N SER A 156 -12.60 -6.47 -17.02
CA SER A 156 -11.67 -6.01 -18.06
C SER A 156 -12.41 -5.39 -19.24
N ASP A 157 -11.96 -4.20 -19.67
CA ASP A 157 -12.57 -3.40 -20.74
C ASP A 157 -14.05 -3.03 -20.53
N ALA A 158 -14.58 -3.18 -19.30
CA ALA A 158 -15.94 -2.77 -19.00
C ALA A 158 -16.08 -1.24 -18.92
N THR A 159 -17.25 -0.73 -19.29
CA THR A 159 -17.58 0.69 -19.24
C THR A 159 -18.70 0.92 -18.22
N PHE A 160 -18.44 1.81 -17.27
CA PHE A 160 -19.42 2.32 -16.30
C PHE A 160 -19.77 3.76 -16.69
N GLY A 161 -21.07 4.08 -16.67
CA GLY A 161 -21.62 5.39 -17.01
C GLY A 161 -21.50 6.37 -15.85
N ASN A 162 -22.60 6.98 -15.42
CA ASN A 162 -22.67 7.91 -14.28
C ASN A 162 -23.39 7.29 -13.07
N GLY A 163 -22.85 6.21 -12.52
CA GLY A 163 -23.32 5.60 -11.29
C GLY A 163 -22.19 4.93 -10.49
N ASN A 164 -22.31 4.98 -9.18
CA ASN A 164 -21.31 4.54 -8.23
C ASN A 164 -21.22 3.01 -8.15
N VAL A 165 -20.05 2.48 -7.78
CA VAL A 165 -19.84 1.04 -7.60
C VAL A 165 -19.41 0.75 -6.17
N TYR A 166 -20.25 0.05 -5.43
CA TYR A 166 -20.08 -0.21 -4.00
C TYR A 166 -19.70 -1.66 -3.72
N PHE A 167 -18.48 -1.92 -3.25
CA PHE A 167 -18.05 -3.22 -2.73
C PHE A 167 -18.06 -3.25 -1.19
N ASP A 168 -18.84 -2.37 -0.57
CA ASP A 168 -18.81 -2.16 0.87
C ASP A 168 -19.17 -3.42 1.66
N GLN A 169 -18.38 -3.70 2.70
CA GLN A 169 -18.53 -4.87 3.58
C GLN A 169 -18.51 -6.23 2.86
N SER A 170 -18.11 -6.28 1.58
CA SER A 170 -17.95 -7.53 0.85
C SER A 170 -16.72 -8.30 1.32
N THR A 171 -16.71 -9.61 1.05
CA THR A 171 -15.62 -10.51 1.41
C THR A 171 -15.04 -11.16 0.17
N PHE A 172 -13.74 -10.95 -0.04
CA PHE A 172 -12.94 -11.56 -1.09
C PHE A 172 -11.89 -12.48 -0.46
N ARG A 173 -11.85 -13.75 -0.87
CA ARG A 173 -10.82 -14.71 -0.42
C ARG A 173 -9.75 -14.86 -1.50
N ASN A 174 -9.31 -16.08 -1.79
CA ASN A 174 -8.12 -16.35 -2.62
C ASN A 174 -8.22 -15.92 -4.10
N GLY A 175 -9.36 -15.34 -4.51
CA GLY A 175 -9.62 -14.89 -5.87
C GLY A 175 -8.94 -13.56 -6.23
N LYS A 176 -9.00 -13.23 -7.52
CA LYS A 176 -8.53 -11.96 -8.07
C LYS A 176 -9.71 -11.05 -8.40
N ILE A 177 -9.53 -9.76 -8.18
CA ILE A 177 -10.47 -8.71 -8.59
C ILE A 177 -9.73 -7.84 -9.59
N GLY A 178 -10.23 -7.72 -10.82
CA GLY A 178 -9.53 -7.02 -11.88
C GLY A 178 -10.40 -6.02 -12.63
N PHE A 179 -9.91 -4.78 -12.76
CA PHE A 179 -10.52 -3.68 -13.51
C PHE A 179 -9.67 -3.29 -14.72
N PHE A 180 -9.01 -4.25 -15.35
CA PHE A 180 -8.00 -3.96 -16.37
C PHE A 180 -8.59 -3.16 -17.54
N ARG A 181 -8.12 -1.92 -17.75
CA ARG A 181 -8.67 -0.96 -18.73
C ARG A 181 -10.17 -0.68 -18.61
N ALA A 182 -10.77 -0.95 -17.45
CA ALA A 182 -12.13 -0.52 -17.18
C ALA A 182 -12.20 1.01 -17.12
N THR A 183 -13.26 1.59 -17.66
CA THR A 183 -13.48 3.03 -17.69
C THR A 183 -14.76 3.39 -16.95
N PHE A 184 -14.66 4.36 -16.04
CA PHE A 184 -15.76 4.87 -15.25
C PHE A 184 -16.04 6.32 -15.62
N GLY A 185 -17.31 6.74 -15.55
CA GLY A 185 -17.72 8.09 -15.87
C GLY A 185 -17.41 9.03 -14.73
N ASN A 186 -18.43 9.54 -14.04
CA ASN A 186 -18.28 10.47 -12.91
C ASN A 186 -18.48 9.77 -11.55
N ASP A 187 -18.05 8.52 -11.48
CA ASP A 187 -18.45 7.58 -10.42
C ASP A 187 -17.45 7.53 -9.29
N GLU A 188 -17.92 7.20 -8.10
CA GLU A 188 -17.09 6.73 -7.00
C GLU A 188 -17.11 5.19 -6.93
N ILE A 189 -15.93 4.59 -6.87
CA ILE A 189 -15.78 3.19 -6.48
C ILE A 189 -15.33 3.09 -5.01
N THR A 190 -16.04 2.29 -4.22
CA THR A 190 -15.82 2.17 -2.78
C THR A 190 -15.59 0.73 -2.33
N PHE A 191 -14.68 0.57 -1.37
CA PHE A 191 -14.39 -0.72 -0.69
C PHE A 191 -14.44 -0.55 0.83
N HIS A 192 -15.39 0.24 1.34
CA HIS A 192 -15.47 0.56 2.76
C HIS A 192 -15.85 -0.67 3.58
N GLY A 193 -15.04 -0.98 4.60
CA GLY A 193 -15.28 -2.12 5.47
C GLY A 193 -15.14 -3.49 4.79
N ALA A 194 -14.65 -3.56 3.55
CA ALA A 194 -14.43 -4.81 2.83
C ALA A 194 -13.32 -5.66 3.50
N THR A 195 -13.41 -6.97 3.32
CA THR A 195 -12.45 -7.96 3.85
C THR A 195 -11.73 -8.63 2.69
N PHE A 196 -10.40 -8.55 2.69
CA PHE A 196 -9.54 -9.14 1.68
C PHE A 196 -8.61 -10.20 2.30
N SER A 197 -8.71 -11.46 1.88
CA SER A 197 -7.86 -12.55 2.40
C SER A 197 -7.20 -13.36 1.27
N ASN A 198 -5.88 -13.24 1.16
CA ASN A 198 -5.01 -13.86 0.16
C ASN A 198 -5.41 -13.55 -1.28
N CYS A 199 -5.89 -12.33 -1.54
CA CYS A 199 -6.44 -11.93 -2.82
C CYS A 199 -5.48 -11.03 -3.61
N ALA A 200 -5.72 -10.88 -4.91
CA ALA A 200 -5.06 -9.85 -5.72
C ALA A 200 -6.09 -8.87 -6.27
N ILE A 201 -5.93 -7.59 -5.96
CA ILE A 201 -6.75 -6.49 -6.49
C ILE A 201 -5.93 -5.79 -7.56
N SER A 202 -6.47 -5.71 -8.78
CA SER A 202 -5.81 -5.05 -9.91
C SER A 202 -6.66 -3.94 -10.47
N PHE A 203 -6.11 -2.73 -10.43
CA PHE A 203 -6.60 -1.50 -11.06
C PHE A 203 -5.73 -1.12 -12.27
N ASN A 204 -4.97 -2.07 -12.81
CA ASN A 204 -4.01 -1.78 -13.87
C ASN A 204 -4.70 -1.14 -15.08
N GLN A 205 -4.21 0.04 -15.49
CA GLN A 205 -4.75 0.82 -16.61
C GLN A 205 -6.23 1.19 -16.49
N ALA A 206 -6.85 1.04 -15.31
CA ALA A 206 -8.21 1.49 -15.07
C ALA A 206 -8.29 3.01 -15.07
N GLN A 207 -9.47 3.55 -15.41
CA GLN A 207 -9.75 4.98 -15.38
C GLN A 207 -10.94 5.23 -14.46
N PHE A 208 -10.70 5.82 -13.29
CA PHE A 208 -11.71 6.19 -12.32
C PHE A 208 -11.92 7.70 -12.26
N ASN A 209 -13.10 8.13 -11.85
CA ASN A 209 -13.28 9.49 -11.36
C ASN A 209 -12.85 9.58 -9.89
N ASP A 210 -13.54 8.88 -8.98
CA ASP A 210 -13.18 8.83 -7.56
C ASP A 210 -12.95 7.38 -7.10
N LEU A 211 -12.00 7.16 -6.18
CA LEU A 211 -11.74 5.86 -5.55
C LEU A 211 -11.52 6.02 -4.05
N THR A 212 -12.33 5.32 -3.26
CA THR A 212 -12.17 5.21 -1.81
C THR A 212 -11.91 3.76 -1.41
N PHE A 213 -10.68 3.47 -1.00
CA PHE A 213 -10.24 2.15 -0.56
C PHE A 213 -9.95 2.18 0.96
N ASP A 214 -10.93 1.73 1.75
CA ASP A 214 -10.90 1.72 3.23
C ASP A 214 -11.37 0.36 3.78
N PRO A 215 -10.56 -0.71 3.59
CA PRO A 215 -10.94 -2.04 4.01
C PRO A 215 -10.87 -2.25 5.52
N LYS A 216 -11.73 -3.14 6.02
CA LYS A 216 -11.69 -3.62 7.39
C LYS A 216 -10.46 -4.50 7.65
N THR A 217 -10.10 -5.38 6.73
CA THR A 217 -8.92 -6.27 6.85
C THR A 217 -8.27 -6.55 5.50
N ILE A 218 -6.95 -6.77 5.52
CA ILE A 218 -6.17 -7.19 4.34
C ILE A 218 -5.16 -8.25 4.80
N GLU A 219 -5.33 -9.50 4.41
CA GLU A 219 -4.44 -10.61 4.80
C GLU A 219 -3.69 -11.14 3.58
N SER A 220 -2.37 -11.04 3.56
CA SER A 220 -1.47 -11.50 2.48
C SER A 220 -1.95 -11.18 1.05
N SER A 221 -2.44 -9.96 0.83
CA SER A 221 -2.99 -9.54 -0.47
C SER A 221 -2.02 -8.69 -1.30
N HIS A 222 -2.31 -8.59 -2.59
CA HIS A 222 -1.57 -7.78 -3.56
C HIS A 222 -2.48 -6.67 -4.11
N ILE A 223 -2.00 -5.43 -4.15
CA ILE A 223 -2.70 -4.30 -4.81
C ILE A 223 -1.82 -3.78 -5.94
N GLU A 224 -2.27 -3.97 -7.17
CA GLU A 224 -1.58 -3.59 -8.40
C GLU A 224 -2.39 -2.53 -9.15
N ALA A 225 -1.87 -1.32 -9.28
CA ALA A 225 -2.49 -0.17 -9.91
C ALA A 225 -1.54 0.49 -10.92
N GLU A 226 -0.83 -0.33 -11.70
CA GLU A 226 0.10 0.16 -12.72
C GLU A 226 -0.66 0.88 -13.84
N GLY A 227 -0.29 2.13 -14.12
CA GLY A 227 -0.96 2.95 -15.14
C GLY A 227 -2.41 3.34 -14.79
N LEU A 228 -2.82 3.19 -13.53
CA LEU A 228 -4.13 3.65 -13.05
C LEU A 228 -4.27 5.17 -13.28
N SER A 229 -5.44 5.63 -13.74
CA SER A 229 -5.75 7.05 -13.87
C SER A 229 -6.95 7.42 -13.01
N ILE A 230 -6.81 8.41 -12.14
CA ILE A 230 -7.89 8.94 -11.30
C ILE A 230 -8.05 10.44 -11.60
N LYS A 231 -9.24 10.85 -12.04
CA LYS A 231 -9.53 12.24 -12.38
C LYS A 231 -9.83 13.10 -11.14
N GLY A 232 -10.68 12.58 -10.26
CA GLY A 232 -11.04 13.17 -8.98
C GLY A 232 -10.10 12.69 -7.86
N ARG A 233 -10.68 12.31 -6.74
CA ARG A 233 -10.03 11.98 -5.48
C ARG A 233 -9.68 10.50 -5.38
N ALA A 234 -8.48 10.24 -4.88
CA ALA A 234 -8.01 8.90 -4.55
C ALA A 234 -7.69 8.80 -3.06
N ILE A 235 -8.36 7.90 -2.34
CA ILE A 235 -8.15 7.65 -0.92
C ILE A 235 -7.79 6.18 -0.70
N PHE A 236 -6.67 5.95 -0.02
CA PHE A 236 -6.25 4.64 0.46
C PHE A 236 -6.01 4.70 1.97
N TYR A 237 -6.94 4.14 2.75
CA TYR A 237 -6.86 4.02 4.20
C TYR A 237 -6.58 2.57 4.59
N ILE A 238 -5.31 2.28 4.85
CA ILE A 238 -4.78 0.94 5.14
C ILE A 238 -4.41 0.90 6.63
N CYS A 239 -5.40 1.14 7.49
CA CYS A 239 -5.21 1.46 8.93
C CYS A 239 -5.65 0.36 9.92
N SER A 240 -6.06 -0.82 9.46
CA SER A 240 -6.56 -1.88 10.34
C SER A 240 -5.47 -2.72 11.03
N SER A 241 -5.84 -3.36 12.15
CA SER A 241 -4.92 -4.06 13.04
C SER A 241 -4.29 -5.34 12.44
N ASN A 242 -4.94 -5.92 11.43
CA ASN A 242 -4.52 -7.17 10.76
C ASN A 242 -4.28 -6.90 9.28
N ILE A 243 -3.21 -6.15 8.98
CA ILE A 243 -2.79 -5.87 7.60
C ILE A 243 -1.47 -6.56 7.29
N GLU A 244 -1.53 -7.52 6.38
CA GLU A 244 -0.38 -8.13 5.75
C GLU A 244 -0.45 -7.90 4.23
N LEU A 245 -0.04 -6.72 3.78
CA LEU A 245 0.03 -6.42 2.36
C LEU A 245 1.36 -6.90 1.77
N LYS A 246 1.33 -7.68 0.68
CA LYS A 246 2.52 -8.22 0.01
C LYS A 246 3.04 -7.30 -1.09
N SER A 247 2.15 -6.60 -1.78
CA SER A 247 2.52 -5.56 -2.74
C SER A 247 1.51 -4.41 -2.73
N PHE A 248 2.02 -3.21 -2.97
CA PHE A 248 1.23 -2.02 -3.17
C PHE A 248 1.88 -1.16 -4.25
N ASN A 249 1.36 -1.22 -5.46
CA ASN A 249 2.03 -0.71 -6.64
C ASN A 249 1.15 0.30 -7.37
N PHE A 250 1.68 1.49 -7.59
CA PHE A 250 1.08 2.58 -8.37
C PHE A 250 2.04 3.06 -9.47
N HIS A 251 2.94 2.19 -9.93
CA HIS A 251 3.90 2.60 -10.93
C HIS A 251 3.19 3.18 -12.16
N SER A 252 3.64 4.34 -12.64
CA SER A 252 3.02 5.03 -13.79
C SER A 252 1.56 5.47 -13.59
N ALA A 253 1.03 5.44 -12.36
CA ALA A 253 -0.32 5.94 -12.11
C ALA A 253 -0.41 7.47 -12.21
N SER A 254 -1.59 7.98 -12.57
CA SER A 254 -1.88 9.39 -12.74
C SER A 254 -3.02 9.82 -11.82
N PHE A 255 -2.83 10.90 -11.08
CA PHE A 255 -3.83 11.47 -10.17
C PHE A 255 -4.04 12.95 -10.52
N ASP A 256 -5.18 13.27 -11.12
CA ASP A 256 -5.53 14.65 -11.48
C ASP A 256 -6.24 15.39 -10.35
N GLY A 257 -6.77 14.68 -9.34
CA GLY A 257 -7.19 15.24 -8.07
C GLY A 257 -6.28 14.80 -6.91
N PRO A 258 -6.71 15.02 -5.66
CA PRO A 258 -5.89 14.73 -4.48
C PRO A 258 -5.73 13.23 -4.25
N LEU A 259 -4.51 12.81 -3.91
CA LEU A 259 -4.16 11.46 -3.49
C LEU A 259 -3.86 11.44 -1.99
N THR A 260 -4.55 10.60 -1.24
CA THR A 260 -4.29 10.37 0.19
C THR A 260 -3.95 8.91 0.43
N ILE A 261 -2.81 8.64 1.07
CA ILE A 261 -2.40 7.30 1.48
C ILE A 261 -2.07 7.32 2.97
N LYS A 262 -2.83 6.57 3.76
CA LYS A 262 -2.63 6.42 5.21
C LYS A 262 -2.52 4.95 5.58
N GLY A 263 -1.70 4.62 6.57
CA GLY A 263 -1.58 3.25 7.04
C GLY A 263 -0.21 2.86 7.55
N ASP A 264 -0.15 1.74 8.26
CA ASP A 264 1.08 1.14 8.80
C ASP A 264 1.50 -0.07 7.95
N LEU A 265 2.26 0.17 6.89
CA LEU A 265 2.66 -0.85 5.91
C LEU A 265 3.96 -1.54 6.32
N ASN A 266 3.98 -2.88 6.24
CA ASN A 266 5.20 -3.68 6.41
C ASN A 266 6.00 -3.82 5.09
N ILE A 267 5.62 -3.06 4.05
CA ILE A 267 6.26 -3.01 2.73
C ILE A 267 6.46 -1.54 2.32
N ILE A 268 7.22 -1.32 1.24
CA ILE A 268 7.38 0.00 0.62
C ILE A 268 6.45 0.09 -0.60
N PRO A 269 5.47 1.01 -0.63
CA PRO A 269 4.63 1.21 -1.81
C PRO A 269 5.44 1.75 -2.99
N ASP A 270 5.07 1.34 -4.20
CA ASP A 270 5.75 1.76 -5.43
C ASP A 270 5.00 2.92 -6.10
N LEU A 271 5.38 4.15 -5.76
CA LEU A 271 4.84 5.38 -6.37
C LEU A 271 5.73 5.92 -7.50
N ARG A 272 6.64 5.11 -8.05
CA ARG A 272 7.57 5.55 -9.10
C ARG A 272 6.81 5.89 -10.39
N ALA A 273 7.34 6.85 -11.14
CA ALA A 273 6.75 7.35 -12.39
C ALA A 273 5.29 7.84 -12.25
N THR A 274 4.82 8.13 -11.03
CA THR A 274 3.49 8.69 -10.83
C THR A 274 3.40 10.14 -11.29
N ARG A 275 2.31 10.50 -11.97
CA ARG A 275 1.91 11.89 -12.21
C ARG A 275 0.90 12.31 -11.15
N TYR A 276 1.09 13.46 -10.53
CA TYR A 276 0.08 14.08 -9.66
C TYR A 276 0.03 15.58 -9.93
N SER A 277 -1.17 16.15 -9.93
CA SER A 277 -1.41 17.60 -10.10
C SER A 277 -1.66 18.33 -8.77
N HIS A 278 -2.07 17.60 -7.74
CA HIS A 278 -2.37 18.11 -6.40
C HIS A 278 -1.37 17.56 -5.37
N GLN A 279 -1.44 18.09 -4.15
CA GLN A 279 -0.67 17.56 -3.03
C GLN A 279 -1.02 16.10 -2.75
N VAL A 280 -0.01 15.27 -2.54
CA VAL A 280 -0.16 13.86 -2.12
C VAL A 280 -0.05 13.80 -0.60
N ASP A 281 -1.12 13.48 0.12
CA ASP A 281 -1.07 13.36 1.58
C ASP A 281 -0.50 11.99 2.00
N LEU A 282 0.68 12.03 2.63
CA LEU A 282 1.40 10.87 3.20
C LEU A 282 1.62 11.01 4.72
N SER A 283 0.96 11.97 5.37
CA SER A 283 1.24 12.36 6.77
C SER A 283 1.11 11.19 7.76
N ASP A 284 0.09 10.34 7.57
CA ASP A 284 -0.19 9.16 8.40
C ASP A 284 0.31 7.85 7.78
N LEU A 285 1.17 7.91 6.76
CA LEU A 285 1.80 6.72 6.18
C LEU A 285 3.05 6.34 6.97
N LYS A 286 3.08 5.13 7.55
CA LYS A 286 4.32 4.51 8.04
C LYS A 286 4.63 3.30 7.19
N VAL A 287 5.90 3.18 6.80
CA VAL A 287 6.40 2.06 6.00
C VAL A 287 7.55 1.41 6.75
N LYS A 288 7.65 0.08 6.68
CA LYS A 288 8.81 -0.66 7.16
C LYS A 288 9.51 -1.30 5.98
N LEU A 289 10.81 -1.07 5.87
CA LEU A 289 11.66 -1.70 4.86
C LEU A 289 11.80 -3.21 5.16
N PRO A 290 11.31 -4.10 4.27
CA PRO A 290 11.53 -5.54 4.40
C PRO A 290 13.01 -5.88 4.23
N ARG A 291 13.57 -6.70 5.12
CA ARG A 291 14.99 -7.04 5.09
C ARG A 291 15.24 -8.50 5.43
N ILE A 292 16.03 -9.15 4.60
CA ILE A 292 16.40 -10.56 4.69
C ILE A 292 17.84 -10.74 5.18
N SER A 293 18.13 -11.90 5.76
CA SER A 293 19.50 -12.28 6.11
C SER A 293 20.34 -12.39 4.83
N PRO A 294 21.58 -11.88 4.83
CA PRO A 294 22.43 -11.96 3.65
C PRO A 294 22.77 -13.42 3.33
N LYS A 295 22.86 -13.74 2.04
CA LYS A 295 23.44 -15.01 1.58
C LYS A 295 24.94 -15.04 1.93
N LEU A 296 25.46 -16.24 2.25
CA LEU A 296 26.88 -16.45 2.54
C LEU A 296 27.72 -16.08 1.30
N GLY A 297 28.73 -15.22 1.48
CA GLY A 297 29.60 -14.76 0.39
C GLY A 297 30.74 -13.86 0.89
N TRP A 298 31.76 -13.66 0.04
CA TRP A 298 32.91 -12.79 0.31
C TRP A 298 32.89 -11.56 -0.63
N PRO A 299 33.07 -10.32 -0.13
CA PRO A 299 33.22 -9.96 1.29
C PRO A 299 31.90 -10.13 2.07
N PRO A 300 31.96 -10.45 3.38
CA PRO A 300 30.77 -10.73 4.17
C PRO A 300 29.91 -9.47 4.34
N LYS A 301 28.60 -9.63 4.19
CA LYS A 301 27.63 -8.57 4.48
C LYS A 301 27.37 -8.53 5.98
N LEU A 302 27.71 -7.42 6.63
CA LEU A 302 27.67 -7.27 8.09
C LEU A 302 26.28 -6.88 8.63
N SER A 303 25.27 -6.76 7.78
CA SER A 303 23.89 -6.47 8.18
C SER A 303 22.88 -7.07 7.19
N ARG A 304 21.60 -7.11 7.59
CA ARG A 304 20.49 -7.55 6.73
C ARG A 304 20.43 -6.74 5.43
N VAL A 305 19.96 -7.35 4.35
CA VAL A 305 19.85 -6.72 3.02
C VAL A 305 18.38 -6.43 2.75
N ALA A 306 18.05 -5.37 2.00
CA ALA A 306 16.69 -5.18 1.52
C ALA A 306 16.21 -6.42 0.76
N GLU A 307 14.94 -6.76 0.95
CA GLU A 307 14.33 -7.90 0.26
C GLU A 307 14.24 -7.65 -1.24
N SER A 308 13.81 -6.45 -1.64
CA SER A 308 13.77 -6.03 -3.05
C SER A 308 14.90 -5.07 -3.38
N LYS A 309 15.51 -5.25 -4.55
CA LYS A 309 16.51 -4.32 -5.11
C LYS A 309 15.91 -2.96 -5.47
N HIS A 310 14.59 -2.87 -5.61
CA HIS A 310 13.90 -1.64 -6.01
C HIS A 310 13.46 -0.77 -4.82
N ASP A 311 13.55 -1.26 -3.59
CA ASP A 311 13.08 -0.52 -2.40
C ASP A 311 13.82 0.81 -2.21
N GLY A 312 15.10 0.88 -2.58
CA GLY A 312 15.85 2.15 -2.58
C GLY A 312 15.23 3.20 -3.50
N ALA A 313 14.86 2.81 -4.73
CA ALA A 313 14.20 3.71 -5.68
C ALA A 313 12.78 4.10 -5.24
N ARG A 314 12.02 3.16 -4.65
CA ARG A 314 10.68 3.43 -4.09
C ARG A 314 10.73 4.43 -2.94
N LEU A 315 11.68 4.25 -2.02
CA LEU A 315 11.92 5.17 -0.90
C LEU A 315 12.39 6.55 -1.36
N ARG A 316 13.23 6.61 -2.39
CA ARG A 316 13.64 7.89 -3.00
C ARG A 316 12.44 8.69 -3.51
N ARG A 317 11.47 8.00 -4.13
CA ARG A 317 10.24 8.63 -4.60
C ARG A 317 9.36 9.12 -3.46
N LEU A 318 9.18 8.31 -2.40
CA LEU A 318 8.46 8.74 -1.20
C LEU A 318 9.10 9.96 -0.53
N LYS A 319 10.44 9.99 -0.49
CA LYS A 319 11.20 11.13 0.00
C LYS A 319 10.95 12.39 -0.84
N GLU A 320 11.01 12.30 -2.16
CA GLU A 320 10.75 13.43 -3.07
C GLU A 320 9.35 14.04 -2.85
N ILE A 321 8.34 13.19 -2.70
CA ILE A 321 6.96 13.61 -2.40
C ILE A 321 6.91 14.31 -1.03
N ALA A 322 7.53 13.73 0.01
CA ALA A 322 7.57 14.33 1.34
C ALA A 322 8.29 15.70 1.35
N GLU A 323 9.39 15.84 0.61
CA GLU A 323 10.11 17.11 0.45
C GLU A 323 9.25 18.16 -0.27
N THR A 324 8.54 17.75 -1.33
CA THR A 324 7.58 18.61 -2.06
C THR A 324 6.46 19.11 -1.12
N ASN A 325 5.98 18.25 -0.24
CA ASN A 325 4.98 18.57 0.78
C ASN A 325 5.53 19.43 1.94
N LYS A 326 6.85 19.68 2.00
CA LYS A 326 7.54 20.29 3.14
C LYS A 326 7.40 19.50 4.45
N ASP A 327 7.17 18.18 4.35
CA ASP A 327 7.22 17.26 5.49
C ASP A 327 8.66 16.77 5.70
N HIS A 328 9.41 17.58 6.43
CA HIS A 328 10.81 17.30 6.72
C HIS A 328 11.01 16.02 7.55
N HIS A 329 10.08 15.66 8.44
CA HIS A 329 10.22 14.48 9.27
C HIS A 329 10.06 13.20 8.44
N ALA A 330 9.05 13.15 7.57
CA ALA A 330 8.86 12.04 6.64
C ALA A 330 10.03 11.94 5.65
N ALA A 331 10.49 13.07 5.09
CA ALA A 331 11.64 13.09 4.18
C ALA A 331 12.92 12.53 4.82
N LEU A 332 13.25 12.94 6.05
CA LEU A 332 14.40 12.40 6.79
C LEU A 332 14.27 10.90 7.07
N ARG A 333 13.06 10.44 7.42
CA ARG A 333 12.75 9.03 7.65
C ARG A 333 12.97 8.20 6.39
N PHE A 334 12.36 8.61 5.27
CA PHE A 334 12.50 7.91 3.99
C PHE A 334 13.94 7.93 3.48
N SER A 335 14.68 9.04 3.67
CA SER A 335 16.11 9.14 3.33
C SER A 335 16.97 8.14 4.13
N ALA A 336 16.69 7.98 5.43
CA ALA A 336 17.41 6.99 6.25
C ALA A 336 17.11 5.56 5.82
N ASP A 337 15.86 5.24 5.50
CA ASP A 337 15.49 3.92 5.02
C ASP A 337 16.00 3.66 3.60
N GLU A 338 16.03 4.67 2.72
CA GLU A 338 16.66 4.60 1.39
C GLU A 338 18.13 4.17 1.52
N ASN A 339 18.90 4.84 2.38
CA ASN A 339 20.30 4.50 2.60
C ASN A 339 20.45 3.08 3.15
N LYS A 340 19.58 2.64 4.07
CA LYS A 340 19.56 1.23 4.55
C LYS A 340 19.26 0.24 3.42
N ALA A 341 18.36 0.58 2.50
CA ALA A 341 17.97 -0.28 1.38
C ALA A 341 19.10 -0.44 0.36
N ARG A 342 19.88 0.62 0.14
CA ARG A 342 20.99 0.66 -0.84
C ARG A 342 22.22 -0.15 -0.42
N ARG A 343 22.39 -0.40 0.89
CA ARG A 343 23.54 -1.15 1.44
C ARG A 343 23.71 -2.50 0.75
N TRP A 344 24.94 -2.78 0.34
CA TRP A 344 25.34 -4.04 -0.30
C TRP A 344 24.66 -4.34 -1.65
N ILE A 345 23.85 -3.43 -2.18
CA ILE A 345 23.15 -3.55 -3.46
C ILE A 345 23.68 -2.48 -4.42
N GLU A 346 23.45 -1.21 -4.09
CA GLU A 346 23.93 -0.06 -4.87
C GLU A 346 25.24 0.50 -4.30
N THR A 347 25.42 0.43 -2.98
CA THR A 347 26.62 0.94 -2.30
C THR A 347 27.71 -0.13 -2.27
N SER A 348 28.96 0.28 -2.52
CA SER A 348 30.13 -0.58 -2.38
C SER A 348 30.26 -1.16 -0.97
N TRP A 349 31.08 -2.20 -0.80
CA TRP A 349 31.26 -2.84 0.51
C TRP A 349 31.77 -1.85 1.57
N PHE A 350 32.88 -1.13 1.29
CA PHE A 350 33.42 -0.12 2.19
C PHE A 350 32.43 1.03 2.45
N GLY A 351 31.74 1.49 1.41
CA GLY A 351 30.70 2.51 1.56
C GLY A 351 29.56 2.05 2.48
N SER A 352 29.16 0.78 2.38
CA SER A 352 28.11 0.20 3.23
C SER A 352 28.55 0.07 4.69
N VAL A 353 29.83 -0.22 4.94
CA VAL A 353 30.40 -0.24 6.30
C VAL A 353 30.41 1.17 6.91
N LEU A 354 30.85 2.18 6.15
CA LEU A 354 30.81 3.57 6.60
C LEU A 354 29.37 4.03 6.86
N ASP A 355 28.44 3.68 5.98
CA ASP A 355 27.01 3.97 6.13
C ASP A 355 26.38 3.28 7.37
N MET A 356 26.84 2.07 7.71
CA MET A 356 26.49 1.42 8.97
C MET A 356 27.00 2.21 10.18
N GLY A 357 28.24 2.70 10.13
CA GLY A 357 28.80 3.58 11.15
C GLY A 357 27.95 4.85 11.32
N PHE A 358 27.60 5.52 10.22
CA PHE A 358 26.76 6.72 10.25
C PHE A 358 25.37 6.46 10.86
N SER A 359 24.75 5.34 10.51
CA SER A 359 23.47 4.89 11.07
C SER A 359 23.56 4.55 12.56
N ALA A 360 24.60 3.84 12.98
CA ALA A 360 24.83 3.49 14.38
C ALA A 360 25.07 4.74 15.23
N CYS A 361 25.89 5.67 14.75
CA CYS A 361 26.31 6.85 15.50
C CYS A 361 25.28 7.99 15.48
N SER A 362 24.40 8.09 14.48
CA SER A 362 23.49 9.24 14.35
C SER A 362 22.07 8.93 13.87
N ASN A 363 21.77 7.68 13.50
CA ASN A 363 20.56 7.33 12.75
C ASN A 363 20.36 8.26 11.54
N TYR A 364 21.42 8.44 10.74
CA TYR A 364 21.42 9.35 9.59
C TYR A 364 21.11 10.81 9.94
N GLY A 365 21.63 11.29 11.07
CA GLY A 365 21.36 12.64 11.56
C GLY A 365 19.97 12.86 12.15
N GLN A 366 19.19 11.81 12.39
CA GLN A 366 17.90 11.92 13.12
C GLN A 366 18.08 11.90 14.65
N SER A 367 19.19 11.35 15.14
CA SER A 367 19.47 11.25 16.58
C SER A 367 20.61 12.18 16.99
N ILE A 368 20.33 13.06 17.94
CA ILE A 368 21.33 13.91 18.61
C ILE A 368 21.97 13.17 19.80
N LEU A 369 21.24 12.24 20.43
CA LEU A 369 21.70 11.55 21.63
C LEU A 369 22.78 10.50 21.34
N ARG A 370 22.63 9.73 20.25
CA ARG A 370 23.63 8.70 19.86
C ARG A 370 25.05 9.25 19.71
N PRO A 371 25.28 10.35 18.96
CA PRO A 371 26.63 10.87 18.83
C PRO A 371 27.13 11.51 20.13
N PHE A 372 26.25 12.07 20.97
CA PHE A 372 26.62 12.57 22.29
C PHE A 372 27.11 11.45 23.22
N VAL A 373 26.38 10.33 23.27
CA VAL A 373 26.77 9.15 24.05
C VAL A 373 28.08 8.55 23.51
N ALA A 374 28.24 8.46 22.19
CA ALA A 374 29.48 7.97 21.59
C ALA A 374 30.68 8.87 21.91
N LEU A 375 30.52 10.20 21.87
CA LEU A 375 31.53 11.17 22.26
C LEU A 375 31.94 10.98 23.73
N PHE A 376 30.97 10.79 24.63
CA PHE A 376 31.23 10.52 26.04
C PHE A 376 32.04 9.22 26.23
N PHE A 377 31.66 8.13 25.56
CA PHE A 377 32.41 6.87 25.65
C PHE A 377 33.83 6.98 25.10
N VAL A 378 34.04 7.69 23.98
CA VAL A 378 35.39 7.95 23.47
C VAL A 378 36.21 8.72 24.49
N ALA A 379 35.64 9.75 25.13
CA ALA A 379 36.34 10.53 26.14
C ALA A 379 36.74 9.66 27.36
N VAL A 380 35.83 8.82 27.87
CA VAL A 380 36.11 7.92 29.00
C VAL A 380 37.13 6.85 28.65
N ALA A 381 37.03 6.24 27.46
CA ALA A 381 37.98 5.23 27.00
C ALA A 381 39.39 5.81 26.85
N SER A 382 39.52 6.98 26.21
CA SER A 382 40.81 7.67 26.07
C SER A 382 41.42 8.06 27.40
N MET A 383 40.61 8.54 28.36
CA MET A 383 41.07 8.83 29.72
C MET A 383 41.74 7.60 30.37
N GLY A 384 41.15 6.41 30.21
CA GLY A 384 41.74 5.16 30.70
C GLY A 384 43.05 4.79 29.99
N LEU A 385 43.11 4.99 28.67
CA LEU A 385 44.33 4.75 27.88
C LEU A 385 45.46 5.71 28.25
N TYR A 386 45.16 7.00 28.43
CA TYR A 386 46.15 7.99 28.83
C TYR A 386 46.75 7.68 30.19
N LYS A 387 45.91 7.33 31.18
CA LYS A 387 46.41 6.89 32.49
C LYS A 387 47.30 5.66 32.37
N LYS A 388 46.86 4.65 31.61
CA LYS A 388 47.61 3.39 31.47
C LYS A 388 49.00 3.61 30.86
N LEU A 389 49.12 4.56 29.94
CA LEU A 389 50.37 4.88 29.25
C LEU A 389 51.19 5.97 29.95
N ALA A 390 50.68 6.56 31.03
CA ALA A 390 51.39 7.58 31.81
C ALA A 390 52.72 7.04 32.34
N ALA A 391 53.75 7.87 32.34
CA ALA A 391 55.06 7.47 32.86
C ALA A 391 54.91 7.09 34.35
N ALA A 392 55.39 5.91 34.73
CA ALA A 392 55.26 5.36 36.08
C ALA A 392 56.18 6.09 37.08
N THR A 393 55.88 7.35 37.38
CA THR A 393 56.54 8.10 38.43
C THR A 393 55.56 9.11 39.02
N PHE A 394 54.80 8.70 40.04
CA PHE A 394 54.52 9.58 41.18
C PHE A 394 54.09 8.73 42.39
N THR A 395 55.07 8.43 43.24
CA THR A 395 54.88 7.85 44.57
C THR A 395 54.40 8.94 45.54
N ALA A 396 53.10 9.00 45.82
CA ALA A 396 52.56 9.51 47.09
C ALA A 396 51.09 9.06 47.24
N LEU A 397 50.84 8.21 48.23
CA LEU A 397 49.50 7.82 48.67
C LEU A 397 48.71 9.09 49.05
N TRP A 398 47.49 9.22 48.50
CA TRP A 398 46.43 10.20 48.77
C TRP A 398 46.26 11.42 47.84
N THR A 399 47.03 11.56 46.76
CA THR A 399 46.68 12.45 45.63
C THR A 399 47.12 11.83 44.32
N GLU A 400 46.32 10.95 43.70
CA GLU A 400 46.65 10.39 42.38
C GLU A 400 46.41 11.43 41.26
N PRO A 401 47.45 12.12 40.74
CA PRO A 401 47.27 13.20 39.77
C PRO A 401 46.89 12.66 38.38
N GLY A 402 47.09 11.36 38.15
CA GLY A 402 46.95 10.74 36.84
C GLY A 402 45.52 10.75 36.30
N TRP A 403 44.49 10.51 37.13
CA TRP A 403 43.11 10.47 36.63
C TRP A 403 42.58 11.86 36.29
N GLY A 404 42.82 12.86 37.15
CA GLY A 404 42.40 14.24 36.90
C GLY A 404 43.05 14.80 35.64
N GLN A 405 44.37 14.60 35.49
CA GLN A 405 45.08 15.06 34.29
C GLN A 405 44.72 14.26 33.04
N SER A 406 44.49 12.95 33.16
CA SER A 406 44.01 12.14 32.02
C SER A 406 42.60 12.55 31.57
N LEU A 407 41.75 12.96 32.52
CA LEU A 407 40.44 13.54 32.23
C LEU A 407 40.59 14.87 31.50
N LEU A 408 41.47 15.78 31.96
CA LEU A 408 41.72 17.06 31.31
C LEU A 408 42.29 16.89 29.89
N LEU A 409 43.25 15.96 29.71
CA LEU A 409 43.80 15.61 28.40
C LEU A 409 42.71 15.08 27.45
N SER A 410 41.85 14.19 27.97
CA SER A 410 40.73 13.65 27.20
C SER A 410 39.68 14.73 26.87
N ALA A 411 39.25 15.53 27.84
CA ALA A 411 38.29 16.61 27.63
C ALA A 411 38.80 17.64 26.61
N GLY A 412 40.08 18.02 26.69
CA GLY A 412 40.72 18.94 25.75
C GLY A 412 40.81 18.37 24.32
N ASN A 413 41.00 17.05 24.16
CA ASN A 413 40.96 16.41 22.84
C ASN A 413 39.53 16.19 22.32
N SER A 414 38.54 16.05 23.21
CA SER A 414 37.14 15.88 22.82
C SER A 414 36.43 17.18 22.43
N LEU A 415 36.94 18.33 22.85
CA LEU A 415 36.37 19.65 22.52
C LEU A 415 37.45 20.57 21.90
N PRO A 416 38.03 20.22 20.75
CA PRO A 416 39.25 20.86 20.25
C PRO A 416 39.08 22.35 19.88
N PHE A 417 37.85 22.82 19.71
CA PHE A 417 37.51 24.20 19.34
C PHE A 417 37.37 25.16 20.52
N LEU A 418 37.31 24.68 21.76
CA LEU A 418 37.25 25.58 22.92
C LEU A 418 38.64 26.19 23.14
N PRO A 419 38.75 27.52 23.36
CA PRO A 419 40.05 28.17 23.56
C PRO A 419 40.91 27.54 24.66
N GLN A 420 40.27 27.09 25.75
CA GLN A 420 40.93 26.45 26.89
C GLN A 420 41.39 25.01 26.59
N SER A 421 40.90 24.36 25.53
CA SER A 421 41.27 22.98 25.24
C SER A 421 42.73 22.79 24.87
N ARG A 422 43.39 23.82 24.33
CA ARG A 422 44.84 23.76 24.07
C ARG A 422 45.62 23.79 25.38
N SER A 423 45.35 24.75 26.26
CA SER A 423 46.04 24.85 27.55
C SER A 423 45.83 23.61 28.42
N LEU A 424 44.60 23.07 28.46
CA LEU A 424 44.32 21.83 29.20
C LEU A 424 45.11 20.62 28.70
N ARG A 425 45.37 20.52 27.39
CA ARG A 425 46.18 19.44 26.81
C ARG A 425 47.65 19.62 27.16
N ASP A 426 48.18 20.83 26.98
CA ASP A 426 49.59 21.15 27.25
C ASP A 426 49.93 20.91 28.73
N ASP A 427 49.06 21.37 29.64
CA ASP A 427 49.21 21.17 31.09
C ASP A 427 49.15 19.70 31.47
N ALA A 428 48.21 18.94 30.90
CA ALA A 428 48.06 17.53 31.21
C ALA A 428 49.21 16.68 30.65
N ILE A 429 49.74 16.98 29.45
CA ILE A 429 50.89 16.29 28.86
C ILE A 429 52.15 16.50 29.71
N LYS A 430 52.35 17.72 30.19
CA LYS A 430 53.46 18.06 31.08
C LYS A 430 53.45 17.21 32.35
N VAL A 431 52.27 17.00 32.93
CA VAL A 431 52.12 16.25 34.19
C VAL A 431 52.15 14.73 33.97
N LEU A 432 51.55 14.22 32.88
CA LEU A 432 51.44 12.78 32.63
C LEU A 432 52.67 12.15 31.96
N TYR A 433 53.39 12.93 31.15
CA TYR A 433 54.45 12.43 30.28
C TYR A 433 55.74 13.27 30.34
N SER A 434 55.85 14.22 31.27
CA SER A 434 57.03 15.09 31.40
C SER A 434 57.39 15.84 30.10
N ASN A 435 56.38 16.23 29.32
CA ASN A 435 56.51 16.84 27.97
C ASN A 435 57.08 15.94 26.86
N ASP A 436 57.19 14.63 27.08
CA ASP A 436 57.69 13.68 26.08
C ASP A 436 56.71 12.50 25.90
N PRO A 437 55.53 12.75 25.31
CA PRO A 437 54.59 11.67 25.02
C PRO A 437 55.19 10.72 23.98
N SER A 438 55.00 9.41 24.19
CA SER A 438 55.39 8.42 23.18
C SER A 438 54.56 8.59 21.89
N LEU A 439 55.10 8.13 20.75
CA LEU A 439 54.41 8.11 19.46
C LEU A 439 53.00 7.46 19.53
N LEU A 440 52.84 6.46 20.39
CA LEU A 440 51.55 5.79 20.60
C LEU A 440 50.53 6.72 21.27
N VAL A 441 50.95 7.53 22.23
CA VAL A 441 50.09 8.51 22.93
C VAL A 441 49.65 9.59 21.95
N ASP A 442 50.57 10.11 21.14
CA ASP A 442 50.25 11.08 20.08
C ASP A 442 49.23 10.53 19.08
N ALA A 443 49.42 9.27 18.64
CA ALA A 443 48.48 8.61 17.75
C ALA A 443 47.08 8.46 18.38
N ILE A 444 46.99 8.14 19.68
CA ILE A 444 45.71 8.06 20.40
C ILE A 444 45.07 9.45 20.53
N MET A 445 45.84 10.50 20.82
CA MET A 445 45.34 11.88 20.87
C MET A 445 44.78 12.34 19.53
N ILE A 446 45.50 12.10 18.44
CA ILE A 446 45.04 12.42 17.08
C ILE A 446 43.76 11.63 16.76
N GLY A 447 43.75 10.33 17.07
CA GLY A 447 42.58 9.46 16.87
C GLY A 447 41.35 9.93 17.67
N GLN A 448 41.51 10.25 18.95
CA GLN A 448 40.44 10.81 19.78
C GLN A 448 39.94 12.14 19.21
N GLY A 449 40.85 13.04 18.84
CA GLY A 449 40.49 14.34 18.29
C GLY A 449 39.66 14.22 17.01
N ALA A 450 40.08 13.35 16.09
CA ALA A 450 39.36 13.07 14.85
C ALA A 450 37.96 12.47 15.11
N LEU A 451 37.86 11.46 15.97
CA LEU A 451 36.57 10.85 16.34
C LEU A 451 35.65 11.87 17.03
N SER A 452 36.19 12.68 17.93
CA SER A 452 35.43 13.70 18.65
C SER A 452 34.90 14.77 17.70
N PHE A 453 35.72 15.21 16.75
CA PHE A 453 35.28 16.12 15.69
C PHE A 453 34.12 15.52 14.87
N ILE A 454 34.21 14.25 14.48
CA ILE A 454 33.13 13.54 13.77
C ILE A 454 31.84 13.54 14.61
N PHE A 455 31.90 13.17 15.89
CA PHE A 455 30.71 13.14 16.73
C PHE A 455 30.11 14.52 16.97
N LEU A 456 30.94 15.55 17.15
CA LEU A 456 30.49 16.94 17.28
C LEU A 456 29.82 17.42 15.99
N PHE A 457 30.37 17.08 14.82
CA PHE A 457 29.73 17.32 13.54
C PHE A 457 28.38 16.62 13.44
N LEU A 458 28.27 15.35 13.86
CA LEU A 458 27.02 14.60 13.87
C LEU A 458 25.96 15.17 14.82
N ILE A 459 26.38 15.69 15.99
CA ILE A 459 25.52 16.45 16.91
C ILE A 459 24.99 17.70 16.19
N GLY A 460 25.88 18.47 15.55
CA GLY A 460 25.51 19.66 14.78
C GLY A 460 24.53 19.34 13.64
N LEU A 461 24.75 18.25 12.90
CA LEU A 461 23.85 17.77 11.86
C LEU A 461 22.47 17.42 12.42
N GLY A 462 22.43 16.73 13.56
CA GLY A 462 21.17 16.39 14.24
C GLY A 462 20.41 17.63 14.72
N LEU A 463 21.12 18.62 15.26
CA LEU A 463 20.53 19.91 15.66
C LEU A 463 19.99 20.67 14.44
N ARG A 464 20.75 20.72 13.35
CA ARG A 464 20.33 21.33 12.08
C ARG A 464 19.04 20.70 11.57
N ASN A 465 18.98 19.37 11.51
CA ASN A 465 17.80 18.63 11.07
C ASN A 465 16.59 18.86 11.98
N ARG A 466 16.80 19.01 13.29
CA ARG A 466 15.71 19.22 14.26
C ARG A 466 15.17 20.65 14.26
N PHE A 467 16.04 21.64 14.20
CA PHE A 467 15.69 23.06 14.30
C PHE A 467 15.57 23.76 12.93
N ARG A 468 15.80 23.03 11.83
CA ARG A 468 15.76 23.55 10.46
C ARG A 468 16.71 24.74 10.25
N LEU A 469 17.94 24.60 10.77
CA LEU A 469 19.00 25.61 10.63
C LEU A 469 19.70 25.59 9.27
#